data_AF-A0A2C6EB83-F1
#
_entry.id   AF-A0A2C6EB83-F1
#
_cell.length_a   1.000
_cell.length_b   1.000
_cell.length_c   1.000
_cell.angle_alpha   90.00
_cell.angle_beta   90.00
_cell.angle_gamma   90.00
#
_symmetry.space_group_name_H-M   'P 1'
#
loop_
_entity.id
_entity.type
_entity.pdbx_description
1 polymer ?
#
loop_
_entity_poly.entity_id
_entity_poly.type
_entity_poly.pdbx_seq_one_letter_code
_entity_poly.pdbx_strand_id
1 'polypeptide(L)'
;MPKTQSELDTWAERAHANDEYYEIIDSMHRKFKMCLGIADRDGPYVDMLIEAAEKGSDKAVSLFWQLGDVELVDELKLKDVPRDEQVSRRQAFITTKYRLAHKVALQGGESSMLKLISGFQHLDPQTGGQDYVKSLAFAYFFVEVVSNSDVFGRVEWTIRDLEGKMSPEEITQANELTRDFLAQHRAL
;
A
#
# COMPACT_ATOMS: atom_id res chain seq x y z
N MET A 1 -5.34 3.58 20.05
CA MET A 1 -6.82 3.62 20.07
C MET A 1 -7.26 2.95 21.37
N PRO A 2 -8.22 3.50 22.12
CA PRO A 2 -8.68 2.89 23.37
C PRO A 2 -9.13 1.44 23.20
N LYS A 3 -8.70 0.52 24.07
CA LYS A 3 -9.06 -0.91 23.98
C LYS A 3 -10.30 -1.26 24.80
N THR A 4 -10.59 -0.49 25.83
CA THR A 4 -11.75 -0.67 26.71
C THR A 4 -12.61 0.60 26.73
N GLN A 5 -13.86 0.49 27.21
CA GLN A 5 -14.73 1.65 27.38
C GLN A 5 -14.10 2.66 28.36
N SER A 6 -13.50 2.16 29.45
CA SER A 6 -12.81 3.00 30.43
C SER A 6 -11.62 3.77 29.85
N GLU A 7 -10.85 3.15 28.95
CA GLU A 7 -9.79 3.86 28.23
C GLU A 7 -10.34 4.90 27.26
N LEU A 8 -11.50 4.65 26.64
CA LEU A 8 -12.15 5.61 25.74
C LEU A 8 -12.64 6.82 26.51
N ASP A 9 -13.30 6.58 27.65
CA ASP A 9 -13.80 7.63 28.54
C ASP A 9 -12.64 8.51 29.04
N THR A 10 -11.55 7.87 29.51
CA THR A 10 -10.33 8.57 29.93
C THR A 10 -9.69 9.38 28.80
N TRP A 11 -9.67 8.84 27.59
CA TRP A 11 -9.14 9.54 26.43
C TRP A 11 -10.02 10.74 26.05
N ALA A 12 -11.35 10.58 26.09
CA ALA A 12 -12.31 11.63 25.76
C ALA A 12 -12.26 12.79 26.77
N GLU A 13 -12.15 12.49 28.06
CA GLU A 13 -11.95 13.50 29.11
C GLU A 13 -10.70 14.36 28.85
N ARG A 14 -9.58 13.73 28.46
CA ARG A 14 -8.36 14.45 28.09
C ARG A 14 -8.52 15.27 26.82
N ALA A 15 -9.22 14.73 25.82
CA ALA A 15 -9.47 15.45 24.57
C ALA A 15 -10.33 16.70 24.82
N HIS A 16 -11.38 16.60 25.65
CA HIS A 16 -12.18 17.74 26.07
C HIS A 16 -11.37 18.76 26.88
N ALA A 17 -10.51 18.30 27.81
CA ALA A 17 -9.64 19.19 28.59
C ALA A 17 -8.61 19.94 27.73
N ASN A 18 -8.24 19.38 26.57
CA ASN A 18 -7.32 19.97 25.60
C ASN A 18 -8.04 20.79 24.50
N ASP A 19 -9.35 20.99 24.61
CA ASP A 19 -10.18 21.69 23.60
C ASP A 19 -10.06 21.10 22.19
N GLU A 20 -9.93 19.76 22.11
CA GLU A 20 -9.90 19.04 20.84
C GLU A 20 -11.24 19.16 20.09
N TYR A 21 -11.16 19.26 18.76
CA TYR A 21 -12.34 19.36 17.91
C TYR A 21 -13.30 18.19 18.10
N TYR A 22 -14.60 18.49 18.13
CA TYR A 22 -15.66 17.50 18.31
C TYR A 22 -15.55 16.35 17.28
N GLU A 23 -15.19 16.66 16.04
CA GLU A 23 -15.02 15.70 14.95
C GLU A 23 -13.92 14.65 15.25
N ILE A 24 -12.87 15.03 15.98
CA ILE A 24 -11.79 14.12 16.40
C ILE A 24 -12.32 13.17 17.48
N ILE A 25 -13.06 13.70 18.45
CA ILE A 25 -13.63 12.94 19.56
C ILE A 25 -14.67 11.94 19.02
N ASP A 26 -15.60 12.39 18.19
CA ASP A 26 -16.63 11.58 17.56
C ASP A 26 -16.03 10.52 16.60
N SER A 27 -14.97 10.86 15.86
CA SER A 27 -14.20 9.91 15.06
C SER A 27 -13.59 8.79 15.91
N MET A 28 -13.04 9.10 17.09
CA MET A 28 -12.50 8.08 18.00
C MET A 28 -13.59 7.15 18.54
N HIS A 29 -14.75 7.69 18.91
CA HIS A 29 -15.90 6.89 19.36
C HIS A 29 -16.39 5.94 18.27
N ARG A 30 -16.51 6.41 17.02
CA ARG A 30 -16.87 5.55 15.88
C ARG A 30 -15.88 4.42 15.67
N LYS A 31 -14.57 4.73 15.67
CA LYS A 31 -13.50 3.72 15.52
C LYS A 31 -13.55 2.68 16.64
N PHE A 32 -13.68 3.12 17.89
CA PHE A 32 -13.83 2.22 19.03
C PHE A 32 -15.02 1.28 18.87
N LYS A 33 -16.19 1.83 18.48
CA LYS A 33 -17.41 1.06 18.27
C LYS A 33 -17.27 0.03 17.14
N MET A 34 -16.63 0.41 16.04
CA MET A 34 -16.31 -0.53 14.95
C MET A 34 -15.47 -1.71 15.44
N CYS A 35 -14.53 -1.46 16.35
CA CYS A 35 -13.68 -2.51 16.89
C CYS A 35 -14.39 -3.42 17.91
N LEU A 36 -15.54 -3.06 18.50
CA LEU A 36 -16.19 -3.85 19.58
C LEU A 36 -16.65 -5.24 19.14
N GLY A 37 -16.93 -5.42 17.84
CA GLY A 37 -17.29 -6.72 17.29
C GLY A 37 -16.10 -7.60 16.87
N ILE A 38 -14.86 -7.11 17.02
CA ILE A 38 -13.66 -7.84 16.60
C ILE A 38 -13.11 -8.57 17.81
N ALA A 39 -13.26 -9.89 17.84
CA ALA A 39 -12.86 -10.73 18.98
C ALA A 39 -11.34 -10.72 19.24
N ASP A 40 -10.53 -10.50 18.21
CA ASP A 40 -9.07 -10.46 18.29
C ASP A 40 -8.52 -9.14 17.74
N ARG A 41 -8.72 -8.06 18.51
CA ARG A 41 -8.26 -6.70 18.15
C ARG A 41 -6.74 -6.56 18.09
N ASP A 42 -6.03 -7.43 18.80
CA ASP A 42 -4.56 -7.55 18.83
C ASP A 42 -4.08 -8.75 18.01
N GLY A 43 -4.97 -9.36 17.24
CA GLY A 43 -4.66 -10.46 16.34
C GLY A 43 -3.65 -10.03 15.29
N PRO A 44 -3.10 -10.97 14.51
CA PRO A 44 -2.08 -10.67 13.51
C PRO A 44 -2.69 -9.88 12.36
N TYR A 45 -2.93 -8.58 12.56
CA TYR A 45 -3.65 -7.74 11.62
C TYR A 45 -2.88 -7.64 10.29
N VAL A 46 -1.55 -7.80 10.32
CA VAL A 46 -0.72 -7.95 9.11
C VAL A 46 -1.15 -9.16 8.30
N ASP A 47 -1.38 -10.31 8.93
CA ASP A 47 -1.87 -11.52 8.25
C ASP A 47 -3.28 -11.28 7.68
N MET A 48 -4.13 -10.56 8.41
CA MET A 48 -5.47 -10.17 7.92
C MET A 48 -5.39 -9.25 6.69
N LEU A 49 -4.45 -8.30 6.68
CA LEU A 49 -4.22 -7.43 5.53
C LEU A 49 -3.70 -8.23 4.33
N ILE A 50 -2.80 -9.18 4.55
CA ILE A 50 -2.30 -10.09 3.50
C ILE A 50 -3.46 -10.92 2.95
N GLU A 51 -4.28 -11.54 3.79
CA GLU A 51 -5.41 -12.36 3.36
C GLU A 51 -6.45 -11.54 2.57
N ALA A 52 -6.76 -10.33 3.04
CA ALA A 52 -7.68 -9.44 2.34
C ALA A 52 -7.11 -8.96 0.99
N ALA A 53 -5.82 -8.66 0.92
CA ALA A 53 -5.15 -8.31 -0.32
C ALA A 53 -5.10 -9.50 -1.30
N GLU A 54 -4.88 -10.73 -0.81
CA GLU A 54 -4.97 -11.94 -1.63
C GLU A 54 -6.36 -12.14 -2.24
N LYS A 55 -7.40 -11.66 -1.55
CA LYS A 55 -8.79 -11.66 -2.03
C LYS A 55 -9.15 -10.47 -2.92
N GLY A 56 -8.20 -9.59 -3.24
CA GLY A 56 -8.41 -8.45 -4.14
C GLY A 56 -8.67 -7.11 -3.46
N SER A 57 -8.50 -7.00 -2.14
CA SER A 57 -8.77 -5.74 -1.43
C SER A 57 -7.68 -4.70 -1.66
N ASP A 58 -7.97 -3.72 -2.54
CA ASP A 58 -7.08 -2.58 -2.79
C ASP A 58 -6.84 -1.73 -1.54
N LYS A 59 -7.86 -1.63 -0.67
CA LYS A 59 -7.73 -0.96 0.62
C LYS A 59 -6.75 -1.69 1.54
N ALA A 60 -6.76 -3.03 1.55
CA ALA A 60 -5.84 -3.82 2.36
C ALA A 60 -4.40 -3.64 1.87
N VAL A 61 -4.17 -3.63 0.55
CA VAL A 61 -2.85 -3.30 -0.02
C VAL A 61 -2.40 -1.90 0.42
N SER A 62 -3.28 -0.89 0.32
CA SER A 62 -2.98 0.48 0.71
C SER A 62 -2.52 0.58 2.17
N LEU A 63 -3.25 -0.06 3.08
CA LEU A 63 -2.90 -0.14 4.52
C LEU A 63 -1.60 -0.93 4.74
N PHE A 64 -1.45 -2.07 4.08
CA PHE A 64 -0.24 -2.90 4.18
C PHE A 64 1.02 -2.14 3.75
N TRP A 65 0.91 -1.31 2.71
CA TRP A 65 2.00 -0.44 2.25
C TRP A 65 2.31 0.72 3.21
N GLN A 66 1.41 1.09 4.11
CA GLN A 66 1.61 2.14 5.11
C GLN A 66 2.36 1.67 6.36
N LEU A 67 2.57 0.35 6.53
CA LEU A 67 3.32 -0.19 7.66
C LEU A 67 4.74 0.39 7.68
N GLY A 68 5.03 1.14 8.74
CA GLY A 68 6.27 1.87 8.94
C GLY A 68 7.34 1.05 9.66
N ASP A 69 8.58 1.52 9.66
CA ASP A 69 9.72 0.73 10.14
C ASP A 69 9.62 0.25 11.59
N VAL A 70 9.02 1.06 12.48
CA VAL A 70 8.86 0.70 13.90
C VAL A 70 7.92 -0.51 14.04
N GLU A 71 6.79 -0.46 13.35
CA GLU A 71 5.80 -1.53 13.34
C GLU A 71 6.38 -2.80 12.71
N LEU A 72 7.14 -2.66 11.62
CA LEU A 72 7.81 -3.79 10.96
C LEU A 72 8.82 -4.52 11.84
N VAL A 73 9.48 -3.82 12.78
CA VAL A 73 10.43 -4.47 13.69
C VAL A 73 9.73 -5.49 14.58
N ASP A 74 8.56 -5.15 15.09
CA ASP A 74 7.79 -6.01 15.97
C ASP A 74 7.07 -7.12 15.16
N GLU A 75 6.42 -6.76 14.06
CA GLU A 75 5.70 -7.71 13.19
C GLU A 75 6.61 -8.78 12.60
N LEU A 76 7.80 -8.40 12.12
CA LEU A 76 8.77 -9.34 11.56
C LEU A 76 9.69 -9.96 12.62
N LYS A 77 9.46 -9.66 13.92
CA LYS A 77 10.22 -10.17 15.07
C LYS A 77 11.73 -9.99 14.87
N LEU A 78 12.15 -8.77 14.54
CA LEU A 78 13.53 -8.47 14.11
C LEU A 78 14.51 -8.24 15.25
N LYS A 79 14.02 -7.95 16.47
CA LYS A 79 14.88 -7.54 17.61
C LYS A 79 15.91 -8.59 18.01
N ASP A 80 15.53 -9.86 17.98
CA ASP A 80 16.31 -10.96 18.57
C ASP A 80 16.97 -11.88 17.53
N VAL A 81 17.05 -11.44 16.27
CA VAL A 81 17.61 -12.25 15.17
C VAL A 81 18.87 -11.61 14.56
N PRO A 82 19.82 -12.40 14.05
CA PRO A 82 21.04 -11.89 13.42
C PRO A 82 20.75 -10.95 12.24
N ARG A 83 21.69 -10.06 11.93
CA ARG A 83 21.54 -9.05 10.87
C ARG A 83 21.12 -9.65 9.52
N ASP A 84 21.73 -10.75 9.10
CA ASP A 84 21.42 -11.39 7.82
C ASP A 84 19.99 -11.92 7.77
N GLU A 85 19.49 -12.42 8.91
CA GLU A 85 18.10 -12.84 9.04
C GLU A 85 17.14 -11.64 9.04
N GLN A 86 17.52 -10.52 9.67
CA GLN A 86 16.72 -9.29 9.59
C GLN A 86 16.59 -8.79 8.15
N VAL A 87 17.69 -8.81 7.38
CA VAL A 87 17.71 -8.43 5.97
C VAL A 87 16.81 -9.37 5.16
N SER A 88 16.94 -10.68 5.35
CA SER A 88 16.12 -11.68 4.65
C SER A 88 14.62 -11.51 4.92
N ARG A 89 14.22 -11.31 6.18
CA ARG A 89 12.82 -11.11 6.56
C ARG A 89 12.24 -9.82 5.98
N ARG A 90 13.00 -8.72 6.02
CA ARG A 90 12.60 -7.45 5.39
C ARG A 90 12.44 -7.60 3.88
N GLN A 91 13.37 -8.29 3.23
CA GLN A 91 13.29 -8.54 1.79
C GLN A 91 12.05 -9.35 1.43
N ALA A 92 11.77 -10.44 2.15
CA ALA A 92 10.58 -11.26 1.93
C ALA A 92 9.28 -10.46 2.11
N PHE A 93 9.26 -9.56 3.09
CA PHE A 93 8.15 -8.66 3.33
C PHE A 93 7.94 -7.65 2.20
N ILE A 94 9.01 -7.00 1.72
CA ILE A 94 8.94 -6.08 0.57
C ILE A 94 8.50 -6.83 -0.68
N THR A 95 9.05 -8.00 -0.96
CA THR A 95 8.61 -8.86 -2.08
C THR A 95 7.11 -9.15 -2.00
N THR A 96 6.60 -9.42 -0.79
CA THR A 96 5.16 -9.65 -0.56
C THR A 96 4.33 -8.40 -0.84
N LYS A 97 4.78 -7.20 -0.40
CA LYS A 97 4.13 -5.91 -0.71
C LYS A 97 3.94 -5.70 -2.21
N TYR A 98 4.99 -5.88 -2.98
CA TYR A 98 4.96 -5.68 -4.43
C TYR A 98 4.11 -6.74 -5.14
N ARG A 99 4.22 -8.01 -4.75
CA ARG A 99 3.42 -9.10 -5.33
C ARG A 99 1.92 -8.88 -5.11
N LEU A 100 1.51 -8.54 -3.89
CA LEU A 100 0.11 -8.29 -3.57
C LEU A 100 -0.42 -7.06 -4.32
N ALA A 101 0.33 -5.96 -4.32
CA ALA A 101 -0.05 -4.77 -5.08
C ALA A 101 -0.17 -5.08 -6.58
N HIS A 102 0.77 -5.83 -7.16
CA HIS A 102 0.70 -6.19 -8.58
C HIS A 102 -0.57 -6.97 -8.90
N LYS A 103 -0.91 -7.98 -8.07
CA LYS A 103 -2.12 -8.77 -8.25
C LYS A 103 -3.38 -7.90 -8.21
N VAL A 104 -3.50 -7.02 -7.22
CA VAL A 104 -4.69 -6.18 -7.04
C VAL A 104 -4.74 -5.04 -8.07
N ALA A 105 -3.60 -4.51 -8.49
CA ALA A 105 -3.50 -3.54 -9.58
C ALA A 105 -4.09 -4.12 -10.87
N LEU A 106 -3.74 -5.36 -11.23
CA LEU A 106 -4.31 -6.03 -12.40
C LEU A 106 -5.82 -6.25 -12.32
N GLN A 107 -6.42 -6.21 -11.13
CA GLN A 107 -7.87 -6.25 -10.93
C GLN A 107 -8.55 -4.87 -11.02
N GLY A 108 -7.78 -3.81 -11.33
CA GLY A 108 -8.28 -2.43 -11.36
C GLY A 108 -8.07 -1.66 -10.06
N GLY A 109 -7.28 -2.18 -9.12
CA GLY A 109 -6.98 -1.50 -7.86
C GLY A 109 -6.16 -0.22 -8.04
N GLU A 110 -6.82 0.94 -7.96
CA GLU A 110 -6.22 2.27 -8.14
C GLU A 110 -5.07 2.52 -7.15
N SER A 111 -5.28 2.25 -5.86
CA SER A 111 -4.24 2.48 -4.84
C SER A 111 -3.03 1.60 -5.10
N SER A 112 -3.25 0.34 -5.47
CA SER A 112 -2.20 -0.62 -5.79
C SER A 112 -1.37 -0.17 -6.99
N MET A 113 -1.99 0.32 -8.07
CA MET A 113 -1.28 0.89 -9.21
C MET A 113 -0.41 2.08 -8.77
N LEU A 114 -0.96 3.03 -8.01
CA LEU A 114 -0.22 4.19 -7.52
C LEU A 114 0.98 3.80 -6.63
N LYS A 115 0.81 2.77 -5.80
CA LYS A 115 1.92 2.22 -4.99
C LYS A 115 3.02 1.62 -5.85
N LEU A 116 2.69 0.92 -6.93
CA LEU A 116 3.69 0.34 -7.84
C LEU A 116 4.38 1.41 -8.69
N ILE A 117 3.64 2.40 -9.20
CA ILE A 117 4.22 3.55 -9.93
C ILE A 117 5.28 4.23 -9.07
N SER A 118 4.96 4.56 -7.81
CA SER A 118 5.95 5.19 -6.92
C SER A 118 7.01 4.21 -6.45
N GLY A 119 6.64 2.96 -6.16
CA GLY A 119 7.52 1.94 -5.60
C GLY A 119 8.68 1.60 -6.52
N PHE A 120 8.39 1.32 -7.79
CA PHE A 120 9.43 0.95 -8.75
C PHE A 120 10.38 2.11 -9.11
N GLN A 121 9.99 3.36 -8.89
CA GLN A 121 10.92 4.50 -9.02
C GLN A 121 11.99 4.53 -7.91
N HIS A 122 11.82 3.77 -6.83
CA HIS A 122 12.75 3.74 -5.71
C HIS A 122 13.41 2.38 -5.53
N LEU A 123 12.64 1.30 -5.68
CA LEU A 123 13.11 -0.06 -5.46
C LEU A 123 12.25 -1.07 -6.25
N ASP A 124 12.90 -1.94 -6.98
CA ASP A 124 12.38 -3.22 -7.42
C ASP A 124 12.99 -4.32 -6.53
N PRO A 125 12.17 -5.06 -5.76
CA PRO A 125 12.68 -6.13 -4.91
C PRO A 125 13.39 -7.26 -5.66
N GLN A 126 13.23 -7.38 -6.99
CA GLN A 126 13.90 -8.40 -7.79
C GLN A 126 15.34 -8.01 -8.16
N THR A 127 15.58 -6.73 -8.46
CA THR A 127 16.89 -6.24 -8.92
C THR A 127 17.67 -5.51 -7.83
N GLY A 128 16.98 -5.02 -6.79
CA GLY A 128 17.55 -4.19 -5.73
C GLY A 128 17.79 -2.73 -6.14
N GLY A 129 17.46 -2.36 -7.40
CA GLY A 129 17.59 -1.01 -7.94
C GLY A 129 16.25 -0.41 -8.34
N GLN A 130 16.26 0.73 -9.03
CA GLN A 130 15.06 1.33 -9.59
C GLN A 130 14.65 0.60 -10.88
N ASP A 131 13.35 0.56 -11.17
CA ASP A 131 12.80 0.00 -12.41
C ASP A 131 11.78 0.99 -13.02
N TYR A 132 12.31 1.96 -13.78
CA TYR A 132 11.46 2.97 -14.42
C TYR A 132 10.57 2.38 -15.51
N VAL A 133 10.96 1.26 -16.12
CA VAL A 133 10.16 0.56 -17.14
C VAL A 133 8.87 0.03 -16.50
N LYS A 134 8.96 -0.69 -15.37
CA LYS A 134 7.77 -1.15 -14.63
C LYS A 134 6.94 0.00 -14.07
N SER A 135 7.59 1.04 -13.54
CA SER A 135 6.90 2.24 -13.07
C SER A 135 6.06 2.87 -14.18
N LEU A 136 6.66 3.11 -15.35
CA LEU A 136 5.99 3.71 -16.49
C LEU A 136 4.88 2.81 -17.03
N ALA A 137 5.11 1.49 -17.10
CA ALA A 137 4.09 0.53 -17.52
C ALA A 137 2.84 0.57 -16.63
N PHE A 138 3.01 0.64 -15.30
CA PHE A 138 1.86 0.81 -14.39
C PHE A 138 1.19 2.18 -14.53
N ALA A 139 1.92 3.23 -14.90
CA ALA A 139 1.35 4.55 -15.15
C ALA A 139 0.50 4.58 -16.43
N TYR A 140 0.98 3.98 -17.52
CA TYR A 140 0.18 3.80 -18.72
C TYR A 140 -1.04 2.91 -18.46
N PHE A 141 -0.85 1.81 -17.73
CA PHE A 141 -1.95 0.93 -17.38
C PHE A 141 -3.02 1.63 -16.53
N PHE A 142 -2.61 2.49 -15.60
CA PHE A 142 -3.52 3.32 -14.82
C PHE A 142 -4.41 4.17 -15.70
N VAL A 143 -3.84 4.87 -16.70
CA VAL A 143 -4.63 5.79 -17.54
C VAL A 143 -5.63 5.07 -18.44
N GLU A 144 -5.38 3.80 -18.75
CA GLU A 144 -6.26 2.97 -19.56
C GLU A 144 -7.40 2.31 -18.75
N VAL A 145 -7.16 2.00 -17.47
CA VAL A 145 -8.11 1.20 -16.65
C VAL A 145 -8.91 2.05 -15.66
N VAL A 146 -8.30 3.06 -15.06
CA VAL A 146 -8.98 3.90 -14.08
C VAL A 146 -9.83 4.93 -14.82
N SER A 147 -11.00 5.27 -14.28
CA SER A 147 -11.88 6.32 -14.83
C SER A 147 -12.26 7.29 -13.72
N ASN A 148 -12.34 8.59 -14.03
CA ASN A 148 -12.75 9.65 -13.09
C ASN A 148 -11.96 9.68 -11.76
N SER A 149 -10.62 9.63 -11.82
CA SER A 149 -9.76 9.76 -10.65
C SER A 149 -9.20 11.18 -10.48
N ASP A 150 -9.26 11.72 -9.27
CA ASP A 150 -8.71 13.05 -8.94
C ASP A 150 -7.18 13.10 -9.06
N VAL A 151 -6.50 11.94 -9.15
CA VAL A 151 -5.04 11.87 -9.25
C VAL A 151 -4.52 11.74 -10.68
N PHE A 152 -5.38 11.76 -11.70
CA PHE A 152 -4.99 11.67 -13.10
C PHE A 152 -3.87 12.64 -13.49
N GLY A 153 -4.00 13.92 -13.14
CA GLY A 153 -2.99 14.92 -13.47
C GLY A 153 -1.62 14.62 -12.86
N ARG A 154 -1.57 13.96 -11.70
CA ARG A 154 -0.31 13.53 -11.08
C ARG A 154 0.30 12.35 -11.85
N VAL A 155 -0.51 11.38 -12.27
CA VAL A 155 -0.04 10.23 -13.06
C VAL A 155 0.46 10.68 -14.43
N GLU A 156 -0.25 11.57 -15.13
CA GLU A 156 0.20 12.14 -16.40
C GLU A 156 1.52 12.91 -16.27
N TRP A 157 1.68 13.67 -15.18
CA TRP A 157 2.95 14.34 -14.90
C TRP A 157 4.08 13.33 -14.70
N THR A 158 3.83 12.25 -13.96
CA THR A 158 4.82 11.17 -13.79
C THR A 158 5.15 10.49 -15.12
N ILE A 159 4.18 10.26 -16.00
CA ILE A 159 4.44 9.73 -17.35
C ILE A 159 5.42 10.64 -18.10
N ARG A 160 5.14 11.95 -18.16
CA ARG A 160 6.01 12.91 -18.86
C ARG A 160 7.41 13.00 -18.26
N ASP A 161 7.52 12.95 -16.93
CA ASP A 161 8.82 12.95 -16.23
C ASP A 161 9.64 11.70 -16.56
N LEU A 162 9.01 10.52 -16.55
CA LEU A 162 9.66 9.25 -16.87
C LEU A 162 10.07 9.18 -18.35
N GLU A 163 9.17 9.52 -19.27
CA GLU A 163 9.48 9.56 -20.71
C GLU A 163 10.61 10.54 -21.05
N GLY A 164 10.71 11.66 -20.32
CA GLY A 164 11.75 12.67 -20.53
C GLY A 164 13.17 12.21 -20.16
N LYS A 165 13.33 11.13 -19.38
CA LYS A 165 14.64 10.62 -18.92
C LYS A 165 14.97 9.20 -19.36
N MET A 166 14.02 8.47 -19.96
CA MET A 166 14.17 7.10 -20.43
C MET A 166 14.57 7.03 -21.91
N SER A 167 15.22 5.95 -22.33
CA SER A 167 15.49 5.71 -23.75
C SER A 167 14.23 5.27 -24.52
N PRO A 168 14.20 5.43 -25.85
CA PRO A 168 13.11 4.91 -26.67
C PRO A 168 12.88 3.40 -26.50
N GLU A 169 13.94 2.63 -26.28
CA GLU A 169 13.86 1.19 -26.03
C GLU A 169 13.18 0.89 -24.68
N GLU A 170 13.52 1.62 -23.62
CA GLU A 170 12.88 1.48 -22.31
C GLU A 170 11.39 1.85 -22.36
N ILE A 171 11.03 2.91 -23.09
CA ILE A 171 9.64 3.30 -23.32
C ILE A 171 8.89 2.22 -24.11
N THR A 172 9.54 1.60 -25.10
CA THR A 172 8.96 0.49 -25.87
C THR A 172 8.67 -0.72 -24.97
N GLN A 173 9.60 -1.07 -24.08
CA GLN A 173 9.41 -2.14 -23.09
C GLN A 173 8.27 -1.83 -22.12
N ALA A 174 8.13 -0.57 -21.69
CA ALA A 174 7.04 -0.17 -20.81
C ALA A 174 5.68 -0.32 -21.50
N ASN A 175 5.59 0.02 -22.79
CA ASN A 175 4.40 -0.19 -23.61
C ASN A 175 4.08 -1.68 -23.80
N GLU A 176 5.10 -2.53 -24.02
CA GLU A 176 4.95 -3.98 -24.09
C GLU A 176 4.35 -4.55 -22.81
N LEU A 177 4.92 -4.22 -21.64
CA LEU A 177 4.40 -4.63 -20.35
C LEU A 177 2.97 -4.12 -20.11
N THR A 178 2.67 -2.89 -20.53
CA THR A 178 1.32 -2.33 -20.41
C THR A 178 0.30 -3.16 -21.18
N ARG A 179 0.63 -3.61 -22.40
CA ARG A 179 -0.24 -4.49 -23.19
C ARG A 179 -0.47 -5.82 -22.48
N ASP A 180 0.56 -6.39 -21.87
CA ASP A 180 0.45 -7.63 -21.09
C ASP A 180 -0.45 -7.44 -19.86
N PHE A 181 -0.35 -6.30 -19.18
CA PHE A 181 -1.22 -5.96 -18.05
C PHE A 181 -2.68 -5.80 -18.49
N LEU A 182 -2.94 -5.10 -19.59
CA LEU A 182 -4.28 -4.95 -20.17
C LEU A 182 -4.88 -6.30 -20.58
N ALA A 183 -4.08 -7.19 -21.17
CA ALA A 183 -4.53 -8.53 -21.52
C ALA A 183 -4.91 -9.35 -20.27
N GLN A 184 -4.10 -9.30 -19.22
CA GLN A 184 -4.40 -9.97 -17.94
C GLN A 184 -5.64 -9.39 -17.26
N HIS A 185 -5.78 -8.06 -17.21
CA HIS A 185 -6.92 -7.38 -16.62
C HIS A 185 -8.25 -7.79 -17.28
N ARG A 186 -8.26 -7.87 -18.62
CA ARG A 186 -9.45 -8.25 -19.40
C ARG A 186 -9.83 -9.73 -19.27
N ALA A 187 -8.92 -10.57 -18.78
CA ALA A 187 -9.15 -12.01 -18.61
C ALA A 187 -9.71 -12.36 -17.22
N LEU A 188 -9.78 -11.40 -16.29
CA LEU A 188 -10.33 -11.52 -14.94
C LEU A 188 -11.82 -11.17 -14.91
#